data_AF-A0A1V0NHG5-F1
#
_entry.id   AF-A0A1V0NHG5-F1
#
_cell.length_a   1.000
_cell.length_b   1.000
_cell.length_c   1.000
_cell.angle_alpha   90.00
_cell.angle_beta   90.00
_cell.angle_gamma   90.00
#
_symmetry.space_group_name_H-M   'P 1'
#
loop_
_entity.id
_entity.type
_entity.pdbx_description
1 polymer ?
#
loop_
_entity_poly.entity_id
_entity_poly.type
_entity_poly.pdbx_seq_one_letter_code
_entity_poly.pdbx_strand_id
1 'polypeptide(L)'
;MPYKRYGEIFKKLREQKNFSLSHFSEIGISKASLSRFELGQTMISFERLDSALQEMNVTLAEYEHFINNFSMDYKEEFLEDIILADIADDVDKLHSLYLEAMEYDSKMLAYCAKSRYETLTQMEADDVVEYLYDVGEWGYFELSIFYLTLDSFGEREIMYLMKELWGKSKHLYGVFKYRRRVLQSSYRAVVLLSSKGARDSARSILQKSYPKDDFYDLYVENLRNLAHGFYSYCFKDKISGEKQIKNAIEIFGQVGYEDLADYYQKRYQKLLGKLLT
;
A
#
# COMPACT_ATOMS: atom_id res chain seq x y z
N MET A 1 16.82 -24.62 -10.24
CA MET A 1 15.36 -24.87 -10.16
C MET A 1 14.80 -23.99 -9.06
N PRO A 2 13.75 -23.18 -9.33
CA PRO A 2 13.14 -22.30 -8.33
C PRO A 2 12.72 -23.05 -7.06
N TYR A 3 12.34 -24.33 -7.21
CA TYR A 3 11.90 -25.19 -6.11
C TYR A 3 12.97 -25.56 -5.08
N LYS A 4 14.26 -25.48 -5.44
CA LYS A 4 15.36 -25.87 -4.54
C LYS A 4 15.43 -24.95 -3.32
N ARG A 5 15.13 -23.66 -3.53
CA ARG A 5 15.19 -22.63 -2.50
C ARG A 5 14.20 -22.90 -1.36
N TYR A 6 12.99 -23.38 -1.67
CA TYR A 6 11.99 -23.74 -0.66
C TYR A 6 12.55 -24.77 0.33
N GLY A 7 13.06 -25.88 -0.19
CA GLY A 7 13.66 -26.94 0.63
C GLY A 7 14.87 -26.48 1.44
N GLU A 8 15.78 -25.73 0.81
CA GLU A 8 16.99 -25.23 1.47
C GLU A 8 16.69 -24.27 2.63
N ILE A 9 15.71 -23.39 2.46
CA ILE A 9 15.28 -22.45 3.50
C ILE A 9 14.54 -23.20 4.61
N PHE A 10 13.66 -24.14 4.26
CA PHE A 10 12.98 -24.98 5.24
C PHE A 10 14.01 -25.73 6.11
N LYS A 11 15.02 -26.33 5.48
CA LYS A 11 16.12 -27.01 6.19
C LYS A 11 16.81 -26.10 7.20
N LYS A 12 17.18 -24.89 6.78
CA LYS A 12 17.83 -23.91 7.64
C LYS A 12 16.98 -23.59 8.87
N LEU A 13 15.68 -23.34 8.67
CA LEU A 13 14.74 -23.05 9.77
C LEU A 13 14.58 -24.25 10.71
N ARG A 14 14.43 -25.46 10.15
CA ARG A 14 14.33 -26.70 10.92
C ARG A 14 15.56 -26.92 11.80
N GLU A 15 16.74 -26.80 11.23
CA GLU A 15 18.01 -27.02 11.93
C GLU A 15 18.27 -25.92 12.96
N GLN A 16 17.99 -24.65 12.64
CA GLN A 16 18.08 -23.53 13.58
C GLN A 16 17.19 -23.73 14.82
N LYS A 17 16.02 -24.36 14.66
CA LYS A 17 15.09 -24.67 15.75
C LYS A 17 15.29 -26.08 16.34
N ASN A 18 16.39 -26.75 16.00
CA ASN A 18 16.79 -28.07 16.52
C ASN A 18 15.78 -29.21 16.26
N PHE A 19 14.96 -29.11 15.23
CA PHE A 19 14.05 -30.19 14.85
C PHE A 19 14.76 -31.25 14.02
N SER A 20 14.56 -32.52 14.36
CA SER A 20 15.10 -33.64 13.58
C SER A 20 14.25 -33.93 12.34
N LEU A 21 14.83 -34.58 11.32
CA LEU A 21 14.06 -35.00 10.14
C LEU A 21 12.90 -35.96 10.47
N SER A 22 13.01 -36.74 11.55
CA SER A 22 11.98 -37.69 11.98
C SER A 22 10.82 -37.03 12.72
N HIS A 23 11.00 -35.81 13.23
CA HIS A 23 10.00 -35.10 14.03
C HIS A 23 8.65 -34.96 13.29
N PHE A 24 8.69 -34.68 11.99
CA PHE A 24 7.50 -34.43 11.17
C PHE A 24 6.81 -35.70 10.66
N SER A 25 7.18 -36.88 11.16
CA SER A 25 6.56 -38.15 10.75
C SER A 25 5.11 -38.23 11.21
N GLU A 26 4.79 -37.67 12.37
CA GLU A 26 3.44 -37.67 12.95
C GLU A 26 2.44 -36.83 12.13
N ILE A 27 2.93 -35.77 11.47
CA ILE A 27 2.15 -34.95 10.52
C ILE A 27 2.22 -35.48 9.08
N GLY A 28 2.64 -36.74 8.90
CA GLY A 28 2.60 -37.44 7.62
C GLY A 28 3.76 -37.12 6.66
N ILE A 29 4.86 -36.54 7.15
CA ILE A 29 6.08 -36.30 6.36
C ILE A 29 7.16 -37.32 6.77
N SER A 30 7.36 -38.34 5.94
CA SER A 30 8.43 -39.30 6.20
C SER A 30 9.82 -38.64 6.17
N LYS A 31 10.76 -39.13 6.99
CA LYS A 31 12.17 -38.69 7.02
C LYS A 31 12.79 -38.61 5.62
N ALA A 32 12.54 -39.63 4.78
CA ALA A 32 13.09 -39.69 3.42
C ALA A 32 12.43 -38.65 2.49
N SER A 33 11.14 -38.40 2.63
CA SER A 33 10.45 -37.35 1.86
C SER A 33 10.93 -35.96 2.28
N LEU A 34 11.06 -35.70 3.58
CA LEU A 34 11.55 -34.42 4.08
C LEU A 34 12.98 -34.15 3.62
N SER A 35 13.87 -35.15 3.72
CA SER A 35 15.24 -35.02 3.26
C SER A 35 15.34 -34.72 1.76
N ARG A 36 14.52 -35.38 0.92
CA ARG A 36 14.48 -35.09 -0.52
C ARG A 36 13.92 -33.70 -0.82
N PHE A 37 12.93 -33.24 -0.07
CA PHE A 37 12.43 -31.86 -0.16
C PHE A 37 13.51 -30.84 0.19
N GLU A 38 14.21 -31.02 1.31
CA GLU A 38 15.28 -30.13 1.76
C GLU A 38 16.46 -30.05 0.80
N LEU A 39 16.69 -31.11 0.02
CA LEU A 39 17.70 -31.14 -1.06
C LEU A 39 17.16 -30.57 -2.39
N GLY A 40 15.90 -30.15 -2.43
CA GLY A 40 15.21 -29.64 -3.62
C GLY A 40 14.93 -30.69 -4.70
N GLN A 41 14.87 -31.97 -4.32
CA GLN A 41 14.67 -33.09 -5.23
C GLN A 41 13.18 -33.39 -5.44
N THR A 42 12.34 -33.09 -4.45
CA THR A 42 10.88 -33.31 -4.49
C THR A 42 10.16 -32.16 -3.83
N MET A 43 8.90 -31.90 -4.18
CA MET A 43 8.02 -31.03 -3.38
C MET A 43 7.26 -31.84 -2.32
N ILE A 44 6.93 -31.21 -1.20
CA ILE A 44 5.88 -31.69 -0.29
C ILE A 44 4.58 -30.97 -0.61
N SER A 45 3.44 -31.55 -0.21
CA SER A 45 2.16 -30.85 -0.37
C SER A 45 2.12 -29.58 0.47
N PHE A 46 1.37 -28.59 0.01
CA PHE A 46 1.23 -27.30 0.70
C PHE A 46 0.71 -27.47 2.13
N GLU A 47 -0.30 -28.31 2.34
CA GLU A 47 -0.85 -28.65 3.68
C GLU A 47 0.22 -29.17 4.64
N ARG A 48 1.12 -30.04 4.16
CA ARG A 48 2.21 -30.60 4.96
C ARG A 48 3.29 -29.55 5.25
N LEU A 49 3.59 -28.69 4.28
CA LEU A 49 4.49 -27.56 4.48
C LEU A 49 3.94 -26.62 5.56
N ASP A 50 2.68 -26.21 5.46
CA ASP A 50 2.02 -25.34 6.43
C ASP A 50 2.02 -25.96 7.83
N SER A 51 1.61 -27.23 7.95
CA SER A 51 1.65 -27.96 9.23
C SER A 51 3.07 -28.03 9.83
N ALA A 52 4.08 -28.29 9.00
CA ALA A 52 5.46 -28.37 9.46
C ALA A 52 6.02 -27.00 9.88
N LEU A 53 5.64 -25.91 9.18
CA LEU A 53 5.98 -24.55 9.58
C LEU A 53 5.33 -24.18 10.92
N GLN A 54 4.07 -24.58 11.14
CA GLN A 54 3.36 -24.37 12.40
C GLN A 54 4.03 -25.10 13.59
N GLU A 55 4.44 -26.36 13.44
CA GLU A 55 5.24 -27.08 14.45
C GLU A 55 6.54 -26.36 14.79
N MET A 56 7.16 -25.73 13.78
CA MET A 56 8.35 -24.91 13.95
C MET A 56 8.06 -23.52 14.50
N ASN A 57 6.81 -23.13 14.77
CA ASN A 57 6.41 -21.76 15.09
C ASN A 57 6.96 -20.76 14.07
N VAL A 58 6.75 -21.04 12.79
CA VAL A 58 7.07 -20.17 11.66
C VAL A 58 5.77 -19.99 10.86
N THR A 59 5.39 -18.75 10.57
CA THR A 59 4.20 -18.52 9.74
C THR A 59 4.53 -18.67 8.26
N LEU A 60 3.52 -18.94 7.41
CA LEU A 60 3.72 -18.95 5.95
C LEU A 60 4.29 -17.62 5.42
N ALA A 61 3.83 -16.48 5.96
CA ALA A 61 4.34 -15.16 5.58
C ALA A 61 5.81 -14.96 5.98
N GLU A 62 6.20 -15.39 7.18
CA GLU A 62 7.60 -15.35 7.60
C GLU A 62 8.47 -16.26 6.71
N TYR A 63 7.98 -17.45 6.39
CA TYR A 63 8.68 -18.37 5.49
C TYR A 63 8.85 -17.79 4.09
N GLU A 64 7.82 -17.14 3.52
CA GLU A 64 7.91 -16.40 2.27
C GLU A 64 9.01 -15.34 2.32
N HIS A 65 9.12 -14.57 3.41
CA HIS A 65 10.21 -13.61 3.57
C HIS A 65 11.57 -14.30 3.54
N PHE A 66 11.78 -15.41 4.24
CA PHE A 66 13.04 -16.15 4.14
C PHE A 66 13.31 -16.67 2.72
N ILE A 67 12.27 -17.16 2.05
CA ILE A 67 12.37 -17.60 0.65
C ILE A 67 12.73 -16.44 -0.23
N ASN A 68 12.29 -15.21 0.00
CA ASN A 68 12.61 -14.07 -0.85
C ASN A 68 13.85 -13.30 -0.38
N ASN A 69 14.63 -13.83 0.57
CA ASN A 69 15.73 -13.08 1.23
C ASN A 69 15.26 -11.73 1.80
N PHE A 70 14.04 -11.70 2.32
CA PHE A 70 13.38 -10.52 2.85
C PHE A 70 13.16 -9.41 1.82
N SER A 71 13.26 -9.71 0.52
CA SER A 71 12.83 -8.80 -0.53
C SER A 71 11.30 -8.81 -0.67
N MET A 72 10.76 -7.69 -1.14
CA MET A 72 9.36 -7.61 -1.49
C MET A 72 9.06 -8.37 -2.78
N ASP A 73 7.78 -8.66 -3.01
CA ASP A 73 7.31 -9.08 -4.33
C ASP A 73 7.58 -7.97 -5.35
N TYR A 74 7.91 -8.35 -6.59
CA TYR A 74 8.27 -7.40 -7.64
C TYR A 74 7.20 -6.32 -7.84
N LYS A 75 5.90 -6.66 -7.77
CA LYS A 75 4.84 -5.67 -7.95
C LYS A 75 4.74 -4.71 -6.78
N GLU A 76 5.00 -5.19 -5.55
CA GLU A 76 4.99 -4.35 -4.37
C GLU A 76 6.21 -3.41 -4.35
N GLU A 77 7.38 -3.92 -4.70
CA GLU A 77 8.60 -3.13 -4.88
C GLU A 77 8.39 -2.05 -5.95
N PHE A 78 7.78 -2.40 -7.08
CA PHE A 78 7.48 -1.45 -8.15
C PHE A 78 6.54 -0.32 -7.71
N LEU A 79 5.48 -0.65 -6.95
CA LEU A 79 4.57 0.34 -6.39
C LEU A 79 5.26 1.25 -5.37
N GLU A 80 6.18 0.71 -4.58
CA GLU A 80 6.99 1.48 -3.63
C GLU A 80 7.95 2.43 -4.36
N ASP A 81 8.62 1.96 -5.41
CA ASP A 81 9.46 2.76 -6.30
C ASP A 81 8.70 3.98 -6.86
N ILE A 82 7.45 3.79 -7.30
CA ILE A 82 6.58 4.90 -7.75
C ILE A 82 6.31 5.89 -6.60
N ILE A 83 6.01 5.39 -5.39
CA ILE A 83 5.72 6.25 -4.24
C ILE A 83 6.96 7.06 -3.83
N LEU A 84 8.13 6.41 -3.79
CA LEU A 84 9.38 7.06 -3.43
C LEU A 84 9.78 8.11 -4.47
N ALA A 85 9.64 7.80 -5.76
CA ALA A 85 9.89 8.77 -6.82
C ALA A 85 8.90 9.96 -6.79
N ASP A 86 7.63 9.72 -6.47
CA ASP A 86 6.62 10.78 -6.26
C ASP A 86 6.98 11.70 -5.08
N ILE A 87 7.45 11.13 -3.97
CA ILE A 87 7.89 11.91 -2.79
C ILE A 87 9.14 12.72 -3.13
N ALA A 88 10.09 12.11 -3.83
CA ALA A 88 11.34 12.75 -4.24
C ALA A 88 11.18 13.77 -5.38
N ASP A 89 9.99 13.91 -5.97
CA ASP A 89 9.73 14.75 -7.15
C ASP A 89 10.61 14.34 -8.36
N ASP A 90 10.94 13.04 -8.45
CA ASP A 90 11.79 12.45 -9.48
C ASP A 90 10.95 12.02 -10.70
N VAL A 91 10.64 13.00 -11.54
CA VAL A 91 9.84 12.81 -12.76
C VAL A 91 10.52 11.88 -13.76
N ASP A 92 11.85 11.90 -13.85
CA ASP A 92 12.61 11.05 -14.76
C ASP A 92 12.50 9.57 -14.35
N LYS A 93 12.63 9.27 -13.05
CA LYS A 93 12.39 7.92 -12.52
C LYS A 93 10.94 7.50 -12.73
N LEU A 94 9.96 8.36 -12.46
CA LEU A 94 8.55 8.03 -12.72
C LEU A 94 8.27 7.72 -14.19
N HIS A 95 8.87 8.48 -15.11
CA HIS A 95 8.74 8.22 -16.55
C HIS A 95 9.42 6.90 -16.95
N SER A 96 10.59 6.59 -16.39
CA SER A 96 11.26 5.31 -16.63
C SER A 96 10.44 4.11 -16.14
N LEU A 97 9.81 4.23 -14.96
CA LEU A 97 8.89 3.22 -14.42
C LEU A 97 7.66 3.07 -15.32
N TYR A 98 7.10 4.16 -15.84
CA TYR A 98 6.01 4.08 -16.81
C TYR A 98 6.40 3.24 -18.05
N LEU A 99 7.56 3.52 -18.64
CA LEU A 99 8.04 2.79 -19.82
C LEU A 99 8.31 1.31 -19.53
N GLU A 100 8.94 1.01 -18.40
CA GLU A 100 9.18 -0.37 -17.94
C GLU A 100 7.87 -1.14 -17.78
N ALA A 101 6.88 -0.55 -17.09
CA ALA A 101 5.59 -1.19 -16.91
C ALA A 101 4.85 -1.44 -18.23
N MET A 102 4.99 -0.54 -19.22
CA MET A 102 4.44 -0.73 -20.56
C MET A 102 5.15 -1.84 -21.33
N GLU A 103 6.46 -1.98 -21.19
CA GLU A 103 7.24 -3.06 -21.82
C GLU A 103 6.81 -4.45 -21.30
N TYR A 104 6.49 -4.55 -20.01
CA TYR A 104 6.01 -5.79 -19.37
C TYR A 104 4.48 -5.96 -19.40
N ASP A 105 3.76 -5.24 -20.28
CA ASP A 105 2.30 -5.29 -20.43
C ASP A 105 1.53 -5.12 -19.10
N SER A 106 2.10 -4.34 -18.18
CA SER A 106 1.56 -4.07 -16.85
C SER A 106 0.85 -2.71 -16.82
N LYS A 107 -0.21 -2.59 -17.64
CA LYS A 107 -0.96 -1.35 -17.89
C LYS A 107 -1.35 -0.56 -16.63
N MET A 108 -1.82 -1.24 -15.57
CA MET A 108 -2.22 -0.58 -14.31
C MET A 108 -1.04 0.05 -13.56
N LEU A 109 0.12 -0.61 -13.58
CA LEU A 109 1.34 -0.05 -12.98
C LEU A 109 1.85 1.15 -13.78
N ALA A 110 1.75 1.09 -15.11
CA ALA A 110 2.07 2.22 -15.97
C ALA A 110 1.20 3.43 -15.63
N TYR A 111 -0.13 3.26 -15.51
CA TYR A 111 -1.03 4.34 -15.11
C TYR A 111 -0.78 4.86 -13.70
N CYS A 112 -0.38 4.00 -12.77
CA CYS A 112 0.08 4.44 -11.45
C CYS A 112 1.26 5.40 -11.57
N ALA A 113 2.31 5.04 -12.30
CA ALA A 113 3.49 5.88 -12.50
C ALA A 113 3.13 7.19 -13.22
N LYS A 114 2.42 7.10 -14.35
CA LYS A 114 1.98 8.26 -15.15
C LYS A 114 1.19 9.27 -14.31
N SER A 115 0.24 8.79 -13.51
CA SER A 115 -0.62 9.63 -12.67
C SER A 115 0.13 10.51 -11.65
N ARG A 116 1.42 10.22 -11.39
CA ARG A 116 2.24 10.97 -10.43
C ARG A 116 2.94 12.19 -11.06
N TYR A 117 3.15 12.20 -12.38
CA TYR A 117 3.76 13.34 -13.08
C TYR A 117 2.84 13.98 -14.13
N GLU A 118 1.79 13.28 -14.59
CA GLU A 118 0.85 13.74 -15.59
C GLU A 118 -0.58 13.28 -15.24
N THR A 119 -1.59 14.09 -15.58
CA THR A 119 -2.99 13.64 -15.44
C THR A 119 -3.31 12.58 -16.47
N LEU A 120 -3.91 11.47 -16.05
CA LEU A 120 -4.39 10.46 -16.98
C LEU A 120 -5.45 11.05 -17.92
N THR A 121 -5.46 10.61 -19.17
CA THR A 121 -6.56 10.91 -20.09
C THR A 121 -7.85 10.25 -19.59
N GLN A 122 -9.01 10.73 -20.06
CA GLN A 122 -10.29 10.13 -19.65
C GLN A 122 -10.35 8.63 -19.93
N MET A 123 -9.86 8.19 -21.10
CA MET A 123 -9.82 6.77 -21.47
C MET A 123 -8.95 5.95 -20.49
N GLU A 124 -7.78 6.46 -20.12
CA GLU A 124 -6.89 5.79 -19.17
C GLU A 124 -7.49 5.77 -17.74
N ALA A 125 -8.18 6.84 -17.34
CA ALA A 125 -8.89 6.88 -16.06
C ALA A 125 -10.07 5.90 -16.04
N ASP A 126 -10.83 5.81 -17.13
CA ASP A 126 -11.95 4.87 -17.29
C ASP A 126 -11.44 3.42 -17.22
N ASP A 127 -10.31 3.10 -17.87
CA ASP A 127 -9.66 1.79 -17.78
C ASP A 127 -9.35 1.40 -16.31
N VAL A 128 -8.84 2.34 -15.51
CA VAL A 128 -8.55 2.08 -14.09
C VAL A 128 -9.83 1.86 -13.29
N VAL A 129 -10.86 2.67 -13.54
CA VAL A 129 -12.17 2.53 -12.86
C VAL A 129 -12.80 1.18 -13.19
N GLU A 130 -12.81 0.77 -14.46
CA GLU A 130 -13.34 -0.51 -14.92
C GLU A 130 -12.60 -1.68 -14.26
N TYR A 131 -11.27 -1.66 -14.29
CA TYR A 131 -10.45 -2.69 -13.63
C TYR A 131 -10.77 -2.80 -12.13
N LEU A 132 -10.76 -1.69 -11.40
CA LEU A 132 -11.04 -1.66 -9.96
C LEU A 132 -12.48 -2.09 -9.64
N TYR A 133 -13.42 -1.83 -10.54
CA TYR A 133 -14.81 -2.28 -10.42
C TYR A 133 -14.94 -3.79 -10.61
N ASP A 134 -14.28 -4.37 -11.60
CA ASP A 134 -14.41 -5.79 -11.95
C ASP A 134 -13.76 -6.70 -10.91
N VAL A 135 -12.74 -6.21 -10.20
CA VAL A 135 -12.11 -6.97 -9.11
C VAL A 135 -13.07 -7.12 -7.94
N GLY A 136 -13.43 -8.37 -7.59
CA GLY A 136 -14.41 -8.68 -6.55
C GLY A 136 -13.96 -8.36 -5.12
N GLU A 137 -12.70 -8.61 -4.79
CA GLU A 137 -12.09 -8.34 -3.47
C GLU A 137 -10.77 -7.58 -3.69
N TRP A 138 -10.57 -6.48 -2.98
CA TRP A 138 -9.39 -5.62 -3.17
C TRP A 138 -8.27 -6.06 -2.24
N GLY A 139 -7.15 -6.48 -2.82
CA GLY A 139 -5.90 -6.71 -2.11
C GLY A 139 -5.07 -5.42 -1.99
N TYR A 140 -3.80 -5.58 -1.60
CA TYR A 140 -2.89 -4.45 -1.46
C TYR A 140 -2.60 -3.78 -2.81
N PHE A 141 -2.63 -4.55 -3.90
CA PHE A 141 -2.41 -4.07 -5.25
C PHE A 141 -3.50 -3.09 -5.70
N GLU A 142 -4.78 -3.47 -5.62
CA GLU A 142 -5.90 -2.60 -6.00
C GLU A 142 -5.99 -1.35 -5.10
N LEU A 143 -5.77 -1.51 -3.79
CA LEU A 143 -5.69 -0.38 -2.86
C LEU A 143 -4.60 0.61 -3.24
N SER A 144 -3.47 0.12 -3.74
CA SER A 144 -2.34 0.96 -4.16
C SER A 144 -2.60 1.63 -5.51
N ILE A 145 -3.22 0.93 -6.47
CA ILE A 145 -3.67 1.51 -7.74
C ILE A 145 -4.59 2.70 -7.47
N PHE A 146 -5.63 2.48 -6.65
CA PHE A 146 -6.56 3.54 -6.30
C PHE A 146 -5.86 4.73 -5.61
N TYR A 147 -4.97 4.46 -4.66
CA TYR A 147 -4.20 5.51 -3.97
C TYR A 147 -3.39 6.38 -4.93
N LEU A 148 -2.67 5.77 -5.88
CA LEU A 148 -1.74 6.45 -6.78
C LEU A 148 -2.48 7.27 -7.85
N THR A 149 -3.56 6.70 -8.40
CA THR A 149 -4.33 7.27 -9.51
C THR A 149 -5.40 8.27 -9.09
N LEU A 150 -5.66 8.43 -7.78
CA LEU A 150 -6.74 9.23 -7.20
C LEU A 150 -6.83 10.68 -7.72
N ASP A 151 -5.69 11.27 -8.10
CA ASP A 151 -5.60 12.63 -8.64
C ASP A 151 -6.29 12.79 -10.01
N SER A 152 -6.46 11.69 -10.76
CA SER A 152 -7.03 11.69 -12.11
C SER A 152 -8.56 11.58 -12.13
N PHE A 153 -9.21 11.40 -10.97
CA PHE A 153 -10.64 11.13 -10.88
C PHE A 153 -11.46 12.37 -10.50
N GLY A 154 -12.67 12.48 -11.02
CA GLY A 154 -13.67 13.44 -10.59
C GLY A 154 -14.36 13.04 -9.28
N GLU A 155 -15.23 13.91 -8.77
CA GLU A 155 -15.94 13.66 -7.51
C GLU A 155 -16.76 12.37 -7.55
N ARG A 156 -17.44 12.09 -8.68
CA ARG A 156 -18.28 10.90 -8.84
C ARG A 156 -17.46 9.62 -8.78
N GLU A 157 -16.36 9.54 -9.54
CA GLU A 157 -15.51 8.34 -9.52
C GLU A 157 -14.83 8.15 -8.17
N ILE A 158 -14.34 9.24 -7.54
CA ILE A 158 -13.75 9.16 -6.19
C ILE A 158 -14.77 8.59 -5.20
N MET A 159 -15.99 9.13 -5.14
CA MET A 159 -17.00 8.67 -4.18
C MET A 159 -17.43 7.22 -4.44
N TYR A 160 -17.49 6.83 -5.71
CA TYR A 160 -17.78 5.47 -6.12
C TYR A 160 -16.68 4.50 -5.66
N LEU A 161 -15.42 4.75 -6.06
CA LEU A 161 -14.28 3.90 -5.71
C LEU A 161 -14.00 3.89 -4.20
N MET A 162 -14.27 4.98 -3.49
CA MET A 162 -14.22 4.99 -2.02
C MET A 162 -15.23 4.02 -1.41
N LYS A 163 -16.44 3.92 -1.96
CA LYS A 163 -17.43 2.94 -1.51
C LYS A 163 -16.93 1.52 -1.75
N GLU A 164 -16.39 1.24 -2.94
CA GLU A 164 -15.82 -0.05 -3.31
C GLU A 164 -14.65 -0.42 -2.40
N LEU A 165 -13.71 0.51 -2.16
CA LEU A 165 -12.60 0.34 -1.23
C LEU A 165 -13.07 -0.13 0.15
N TRP A 166 -14.07 0.53 0.74
CA TRP A 166 -14.59 0.13 2.06
C TRP A 166 -15.37 -1.19 2.04
N GLY A 167 -16.03 -1.52 0.93
CA GLY A 167 -16.79 -2.76 0.79
C GLY A 167 -15.88 -3.97 0.57
N LYS A 168 -15.05 -3.89 -0.47
CA LYS A 168 -14.20 -4.97 -1.00
C LYS A 168 -12.89 -5.20 -0.25
N SER A 169 -12.54 -4.35 0.72
CA SER A 169 -11.35 -4.54 1.57
C SER A 169 -11.67 -4.67 3.06
N LYS A 170 -12.96 -4.78 3.42
CA LYS A 170 -13.43 -4.77 4.81
C LYS A 170 -12.72 -5.80 5.69
N HIS A 171 -12.50 -7.01 5.16
CA HIS A 171 -11.86 -8.10 5.90
C HIS A 171 -10.37 -7.87 6.15
N LEU A 172 -9.71 -7.07 5.30
CA LEU A 172 -8.28 -6.78 5.37
C LEU A 172 -7.96 -5.58 6.25
N TYR A 173 -8.95 -4.75 6.60
CA TYR A 173 -8.78 -3.56 7.44
C TYR A 173 -8.19 -3.86 8.83
N GLY A 174 -8.33 -5.09 9.34
CA GLY A 174 -7.67 -5.51 10.58
C GLY A 174 -6.14 -5.57 10.47
N VAL A 175 -5.62 -5.79 9.26
CA VAL A 175 -4.20 -5.95 8.98
C VAL A 175 -3.54 -4.59 8.76
N PHE A 176 -2.47 -4.32 9.51
CA PHE A 176 -1.80 -3.01 9.58
C PHE A 176 -1.50 -2.38 8.22
N LYS A 177 -0.84 -3.14 7.33
CA LYS A 177 -0.44 -2.68 5.97
C LYS A 177 -1.64 -2.24 5.13
N TYR A 178 -2.73 -2.99 5.17
CA TYR A 178 -3.95 -2.71 4.39
C TYR A 178 -4.73 -1.55 4.98
N ARG A 179 -4.89 -1.51 6.31
CA ARG A 179 -5.49 -0.38 7.04
C ARG A 179 -4.80 0.93 6.69
N ARG A 180 -3.47 0.95 6.74
CA ARG A 180 -2.66 2.12 6.39
C ARG A 180 -2.99 2.61 4.99
N ARG A 181 -3.02 1.74 3.99
CA ARG A 181 -3.32 2.12 2.60
C ARG A 181 -4.77 2.63 2.40
N VAL A 182 -5.74 2.02 3.08
CA VAL A 182 -7.15 2.46 3.11
C VAL A 182 -7.26 3.89 3.65
N LEU A 183 -6.60 4.19 4.77
CA LEU A 183 -6.66 5.50 5.41
C LEU A 183 -5.86 6.56 4.62
N GLN A 184 -4.70 6.20 4.06
CA GLN A 184 -3.96 7.07 3.13
C GLN A 184 -4.83 7.51 1.95
N SER A 185 -5.51 6.55 1.30
CA SER A 185 -6.42 6.82 0.18
C SER A 185 -7.58 7.71 0.61
N SER A 186 -8.16 7.43 1.77
CA SER A 186 -9.25 8.24 2.34
C SER A 186 -8.84 9.70 2.56
N TYR A 187 -7.71 9.95 3.22
CA TYR A 187 -7.28 11.31 3.53
C TYR A 187 -6.83 12.07 2.29
N ARG A 188 -6.18 11.39 1.33
CA ARG A 188 -5.88 11.98 0.02
C ARG A 188 -7.17 12.37 -0.72
N ALA A 189 -8.19 11.51 -0.71
CA ALA A 189 -9.50 11.82 -1.29
C ALA A 189 -10.17 13.02 -0.62
N VAL A 190 -10.13 13.12 0.72
CA VAL A 190 -10.67 14.28 1.46
C VAL A 190 -10.01 15.58 0.99
N VAL A 191 -8.69 15.60 0.85
CA VAL A 191 -7.93 16.78 0.40
C VAL A 191 -8.33 17.19 -1.01
N LEU A 192 -8.39 16.24 -1.95
CA LEU A 192 -8.76 16.50 -3.34
C LEU A 192 -10.22 16.93 -3.50
N LEU A 193 -11.16 16.30 -2.81
CA LEU A 193 -12.56 16.71 -2.84
C LEU A 193 -12.72 18.10 -2.23
N SER A 194 -11.97 18.40 -1.16
CA SER A 194 -11.98 19.73 -0.55
C SER A 194 -11.46 20.81 -1.49
N SER A 195 -10.38 20.54 -2.24
CA SER A 195 -9.85 21.50 -3.23
C SER A 195 -10.81 21.73 -4.39
N LYS A 196 -11.62 20.72 -4.73
CA LYS A 196 -12.70 20.79 -5.74
C LYS A 196 -14.00 21.43 -5.20
N GLY A 197 -14.05 21.84 -3.93
CA GLY A 197 -15.24 22.43 -3.32
C GLY A 197 -16.34 21.42 -2.92
N ALA A 198 -16.07 20.12 -3.04
CA ALA A 198 -17.00 19.03 -2.74
C ALA A 198 -17.12 18.77 -1.22
N ARG A 199 -17.75 19.73 -0.52
CA ARG A 199 -17.80 19.78 0.95
C ARG A 199 -18.41 18.53 1.58
N ASP A 200 -19.57 18.08 1.10
CA ASP A 200 -20.30 16.98 1.74
C ASP A 200 -19.64 15.63 1.46
N SER A 201 -19.17 15.43 0.24
CA SER A 201 -18.36 14.27 -0.16
C SER A 201 -17.10 14.15 0.71
N ALA A 202 -16.31 15.21 0.83
CA ALA A 202 -15.14 15.25 1.70
C ALA A 202 -15.49 14.99 3.18
N ARG A 203 -16.58 15.59 3.69
CA ARG A 203 -17.03 15.39 5.08
C ARG A 203 -17.40 13.93 5.35
N SER A 204 -18.11 13.30 4.41
CA SER A 204 -18.60 11.93 4.55
C SER A 204 -17.46 10.93 4.68
N ILE A 205 -16.42 11.08 3.85
CA ILE A 205 -15.21 10.24 3.93
C ILE A 205 -14.50 10.51 5.25
N LEU A 206 -14.26 11.77 5.60
CA LEU A 206 -13.52 12.14 6.82
C LEU A 206 -14.18 11.57 8.10
N GLN A 207 -15.52 11.56 8.17
CA GLN A 207 -16.26 10.97 9.28
C GLN A 207 -16.15 9.43 9.32
N LYS A 208 -16.20 8.77 8.16
CA LYS A 208 -16.09 7.32 8.05
C LYS A 208 -14.68 6.81 8.34
N SER A 209 -13.67 7.59 7.93
CA SER A 209 -12.25 7.30 8.12
C SER A 209 -11.73 7.70 9.50
N TYR A 210 -12.60 8.06 10.45
CA TYR A 210 -12.25 8.29 11.85
C TYR A 210 -12.70 7.13 12.76
N PRO A 211 -12.12 5.94 12.64
CA PRO A 211 -12.30 4.95 13.67
C PRO A 211 -11.39 5.29 14.85
N LYS A 212 -11.97 5.34 16.06
CA LYS A 212 -11.19 5.17 17.30
C LYS A 212 -10.75 3.70 17.34
N ASP A 213 -9.75 3.39 16.56
CA ASP A 213 -9.11 2.10 16.54
C ASP A 213 -8.07 2.05 17.67
N ASP A 214 -7.95 0.92 18.38
CA ASP A 214 -6.91 0.71 19.40
C ASP A 214 -5.51 0.46 18.79
N PHE A 215 -5.29 0.93 17.55
CA PHE A 215 -4.06 0.75 16.80
C PHE A 215 -3.33 2.08 16.60
N TYR A 216 -2.04 2.10 16.92
CA TYR A 216 -1.21 3.30 16.77
C TYR A 216 -0.49 3.29 15.42
N ASP A 217 -0.86 4.20 14.52
CA ASP A 217 -0.13 4.50 13.28
C ASP A 217 0.07 6.01 13.16
N LEU A 218 1.16 6.52 13.74
CA LEU A 218 1.42 7.96 13.86
C LEU A 218 1.52 8.66 12.50
N TYR A 219 2.01 7.96 11.47
CA TYR A 219 2.11 8.51 10.13
C TYR A 219 0.70 8.82 9.58
N VAL A 220 -0.20 7.83 9.64
CA VAL A 220 -1.57 7.98 9.17
C VAL A 220 -2.37 8.97 10.03
N GLU A 221 -2.12 9.02 11.34
CA GLU A 221 -2.71 10.04 12.21
C GLU A 221 -2.25 11.47 11.84
N ASN A 222 -1.01 11.64 11.40
CA ASN A 222 -0.55 12.93 10.92
C ASN A 222 -1.19 13.29 9.55
N LEU A 223 -1.36 12.31 8.65
CA LEU A 223 -2.14 12.51 7.41
C LEU A 223 -3.60 12.87 7.68
N ARG A 224 -4.19 12.30 8.73
CA ARG A 224 -5.52 12.67 9.20
C ARG A 224 -5.55 14.13 9.64
N ASN A 225 -4.57 14.58 10.43
CA ASN A 225 -4.47 15.98 10.85
C ASN A 225 -4.37 16.92 9.65
N LEU A 226 -3.57 16.55 8.64
CA LEU A 226 -3.47 17.26 7.37
C LEU A 226 -4.83 17.36 6.65
N ALA A 227 -5.53 16.23 6.46
CA ALA A 227 -6.86 16.21 5.84
C ALA A 227 -7.90 17.05 6.61
N HIS A 228 -7.91 16.99 7.94
CA HIS A 228 -8.78 17.83 8.76
C HIS A 228 -8.44 19.32 8.62
N GLY A 229 -7.15 19.67 8.65
CA GLY A 229 -6.67 21.04 8.46
C GLY A 229 -7.09 21.59 7.11
N PHE A 230 -6.92 20.80 6.04
CA PHE A 230 -7.33 21.16 4.69
C PHE A 230 -8.85 21.33 4.55
N TYR A 231 -9.64 20.40 5.08
CA TYR A 231 -11.09 20.54 5.13
C TYR A 231 -11.53 21.80 5.88
N SER A 232 -10.91 22.07 7.04
CA SER A 232 -11.19 23.28 7.83
C SER A 232 -10.85 24.55 7.07
N TYR A 233 -9.69 24.57 6.40
CA TYR A 233 -9.26 25.68 5.57
C TYR A 233 -10.27 25.98 4.46
N CYS A 234 -10.75 24.95 3.76
CA CYS A 234 -11.69 25.12 2.65
C CYS A 234 -13.11 25.52 3.11
N PHE A 235 -13.60 24.99 4.23
CA PHE A 235 -15.05 25.02 4.54
C PHE A 235 -15.44 25.47 5.95
N LYS A 236 -14.49 25.77 6.83
CA LYS A 236 -14.74 26.23 8.20
C LYS A 236 -13.98 27.53 8.46
N ASP A 237 -12.81 27.43 9.07
CA ASP A 237 -11.96 28.55 9.44
C ASP A 237 -10.59 28.41 8.77
N LYS A 238 -10.25 29.41 7.96
CA LYS A 238 -9.03 29.45 7.17
C LYS A 238 -7.78 29.55 8.04
N ILE A 239 -7.82 30.33 9.12
CA ILE A 239 -6.66 30.59 9.97
C ILE A 239 -6.30 29.33 10.76
N SER A 240 -7.29 28.72 11.41
CA SER A 240 -7.10 27.48 12.16
C SER A 240 -6.73 26.31 11.25
N GLY A 241 -7.37 26.22 10.07
CA GLY A 241 -7.06 25.20 9.07
C GLY A 241 -5.62 25.33 8.56
N GLU A 242 -5.18 26.54 8.20
CA GLU A 242 -3.80 26.79 7.77
C GLU A 242 -2.77 26.46 8.85
N LYS A 243 -3.05 26.86 10.11
CA LYS A 243 -2.20 26.50 11.25
C LYS A 243 -2.11 24.98 11.44
N GLN A 244 -3.22 24.28 11.33
CA GLN A 244 -3.25 22.82 11.48
C GLN A 244 -2.45 22.11 10.36
N ILE A 245 -2.56 22.60 9.12
CA ILE A 245 -1.76 22.08 8.00
C ILE A 245 -0.27 22.29 8.28
N LYS A 246 0.15 23.52 8.62
CA LYS A 246 1.56 23.85 8.89
C LYS A 246 2.14 22.98 10.00
N ASN A 247 1.45 22.88 11.14
CA ASN A 247 1.87 22.04 12.25
C ASN A 247 2.06 20.57 11.83
N ALA A 248 1.18 20.03 10.99
CA ALA A 248 1.28 18.65 10.56
C ALA A 248 2.43 18.42 9.56
N ILE A 249 2.74 19.41 8.71
CA ILE A 249 3.93 19.38 7.84
C ILE A 249 5.21 19.47 8.69
N GLU A 250 5.26 20.38 9.66
CA GLU A 250 6.39 20.56 10.57
C GLU A 250 6.74 19.27 11.34
N ILE A 251 5.74 18.47 11.72
CA ILE A 251 5.96 17.17 12.38
C ILE A 251 6.87 16.27 11.54
N PHE A 252 6.74 16.25 10.21
CA PHE A 252 7.60 15.43 9.36
C PHE A 252 9.07 15.87 9.43
N GLY A 253 9.33 17.18 9.35
CA GLY A 253 10.70 17.72 9.51
C GLY A 253 11.26 17.47 10.91
N GLN A 254 10.46 17.65 11.96
CA GLN A 254 10.87 17.42 13.36
C GLN A 254 11.32 15.98 13.64
N VAL A 255 10.78 15.00 12.92
CA VAL A 255 11.18 13.59 13.03
C VAL A 255 12.17 13.14 11.95
N GLY A 256 12.72 14.08 11.17
CA GLY A 256 13.81 13.85 10.22
C GLY A 256 13.37 13.46 8.80
N TYR A 257 12.09 13.59 8.45
CA TYR A 257 11.55 13.33 7.11
C TYR A 257 11.28 14.65 6.35
N GLU A 258 12.34 15.37 6.02
CA GLU A 258 12.27 16.65 5.29
C GLU A 258 11.71 16.49 3.87
N ASP A 259 12.02 15.37 3.21
CA ASP A 259 11.48 14.99 1.91
C ASP A 259 9.94 14.88 1.93
N LEU A 260 9.38 14.23 2.95
CA LEU A 260 7.94 14.15 3.16
C LEU A 260 7.34 15.51 3.48
N ALA A 261 8.02 16.33 4.29
CA ALA A 261 7.58 17.69 4.60
C ALA A 261 7.46 18.53 3.31
N ASP A 262 8.52 18.53 2.50
CA ASP A 262 8.58 19.23 1.22
C ASP A 262 7.52 18.73 0.24
N TYR A 263 7.34 17.40 0.16
CA TYR A 263 6.32 16.79 -0.68
C TYR A 263 4.91 17.30 -0.33
N TYR A 264 4.52 17.23 0.95
CA TYR A 264 3.20 17.69 1.37
C TYR A 264 3.06 19.22 1.25
N GLN A 265 4.12 19.97 1.54
CA GLN A 265 4.15 21.42 1.36
C GLN A 265 3.88 21.82 -0.09
N LYS A 266 4.67 21.31 -1.06
CA LYS A 266 4.50 21.58 -2.49
C LYS A 266 3.09 21.20 -2.96
N ARG A 267 2.63 20.01 -2.58
CA ARG A 267 1.31 19.50 -2.97
C ARG A 267 0.17 20.39 -2.46
N TYR A 268 0.24 20.83 -1.21
CA TYR A 268 -0.80 21.67 -0.62
C TYR A 268 -0.78 23.08 -1.21
N GLN A 269 0.40 23.66 -1.43
CA GLN A 269 0.54 24.95 -2.12
C GLN A 269 -0.07 24.92 -3.53
N LYS A 270 0.20 23.86 -4.30
CA LYS A 270 -0.39 23.64 -5.63
C LYS A 270 -1.91 23.60 -5.57
N LEU A 271 -2.49 22.88 -4.61
CA LEU A 271 -3.95 22.75 -4.46
C LEU A 271 -4.63 24.02 -3.94
N LEU A 272 -3.94 24.84 -3.16
CA LEU A 272 -4.47 26.10 -2.62
C LEU A 272 -4.24 27.30 -3.54
N GLY A 273 -3.38 27.17 -4.56
CA GLY A 273 -3.01 28.26 -5.47
C GLY A 273 -2.21 29.39 -4.79
N LYS A 274 -1.56 29.12 -3.65
CA LYS A 274 -0.75 30.10 -2.90
C LYS A 274 0.37 29.42 -2.11
N LEU A 275 1.44 30.17 -1.83
CA LEU A 275 2.50 29.75 -0.91
C LEU A 275 1.97 29.71 0.53
N LEU A 276 2.35 28.68 1.28
CA LEU A 276 2.15 28.61 2.72
C LEU A 276 3.37 29.27 3.36
N THR A 277 3.27 30.56 3.69
CA THR A 277 4.31 31.34 4.41
C THR A 277 4.19 31.18 5.91
#